data_AF-K4RGC8-F1
#
_entry.id   AF-K4RGC8-F1
#
_cell.length_a   1.000
_cell.length_b   1.000
_cell.length_c   1.000
_cell.angle_alpha   90.00
_cell.angle_beta   90.00
_cell.angle_gamma   90.00
#
_symmetry.space_group_name_H-M   'P 1'
#
loop_
_entity.id
_entity.type
_entity.pdbx_description
1 polymer ?
#
loop_
_entity_poly.entity_id
_entity_poly.type
_entity_poly.pdbx_seq_one_letter_code
_entity_poly.pdbx_strand_id
1 'polypeptide(L)'
;MEGSYSNLDRKVHNLETSLRHALSEVRDHDSKLSEVEDAVGQLEDIPRRVDSLEYDLREAKEETERVDSDLGDRISEVDGSVDRLATRVAALERYLRQAEGAVVVDLDEDRAGELHALAVTVNKGLDARVGLLPDYERSRLKLSGAHLKQALEERRQHRAAVLRAVAVLATTQAGAPERKTAEPAFKESAPKAQAVHSRIGPLTTSAEQDREKLEADNTLRAKKAKVIDAGQRANTRLRLRLRSRLSDAVSGADLLPVWFVTALGPMAPSRNANDWMDAATDVLAYRVTYRITDPVVALGTPPDGQRAPRRTAWHQELTRELRRWG
;
A
#
# COMPACT_ATOMS: atom_id res chain seq x y z
N MET A 1 -80.91 27.29 58.04
CA MET A 1 -81.00 26.05 57.24
C MET A 1 -80.57 26.24 55.78
N GLU A 2 -80.65 27.45 55.20
CA GLU A 2 -80.30 27.72 53.78
C GLU A 2 -78.82 27.47 53.40
N GLY A 3 -77.88 27.63 54.33
CA GLY A 3 -76.45 27.44 54.04
C GLY A 3 -76.02 25.99 53.77
N SER A 4 -76.78 24.99 54.27
CA SER A 4 -76.44 23.57 54.09
C SER A 4 -76.92 23.03 52.74
N TYR A 5 -78.10 23.47 52.29
CA TYR A 5 -78.67 23.11 50.98
C TYR A 5 -77.87 23.70 49.82
N SER A 6 -77.42 24.96 49.92
CA SER A 6 -76.55 25.56 48.90
C SER A 6 -75.19 24.85 48.79
N ASN A 7 -74.67 24.33 49.91
CA ASN A 7 -73.42 23.56 49.92
C ASN A 7 -73.60 22.18 49.27
N LEU A 8 -74.76 21.54 49.50
CA LEU A 8 -75.11 20.28 48.85
C LEU A 8 -75.30 20.45 47.34
N ASP A 9 -76.00 21.49 46.90
CA ASP A 9 -76.25 21.78 45.48
C ASP A 9 -74.94 22.05 44.72
N ARG A 10 -74.03 22.80 45.35
CA ARG A 10 -72.69 23.04 44.80
C ARG A 10 -71.88 21.75 44.69
N LYS A 11 -71.98 20.85 45.68
CA LYS A 11 -71.33 19.52 45.64
C LYS A 11 -71.91 18.63 44.55
N VAL A 12 -73.23 18.59 44.40
CA VAL A 12 -73.90 17.81 43.35
C VAL A 12 -73.51 18.34 41.98
N HIS A 13 -73.52 19.66 41.77
CA HIS A 13 -73.09 20.26 40.51
C HIS A 13 -71.61 19.98 40.18
N ASN A 14 -70.73 20.02 41.18
CA ASN A 14 -69.32 19.67 41.02
C ASN A 14 -69.14 18.18 40.69
N LEU A 15 -69.92 17.30 41.32
CA LEU A 15 -69.92 15.86 41.03
C LEU A 15 -70.46 15.57 39.63
N GLU A 16 -71.53 16.24 39.20
CA GLU A 16 -72.06 16.12 37.83
C GLU A 16 -71.03 16.58 36.79
N THR A 17 -70.36 17.69 37.05
CA THR A 17 -69.31 18.21 36.16
C THR A 17 -68.13 17.24 36.09
N SER A 18 -67.71 16.68 37.24
CA SER A 18 -66.65 15.67 37.31
C SER A 18 -67.05 14.38 36.61
N LEU A 19 -68.30 13.94 36.74
CA LEU A 19 -68.83 12.75 36.07
C LEU A 19 -68.90 12.96 34.55
N ARG A 20 -69.34 14.14 34.08
CA ARG A 20 -69.32 14.46 32.64
C ARG A 20 -67.90 14.49 32.08
N HIS A 21 -66.94 15.01 32.85
CA HIS A 21 -65.55 15.00 32.46
C HIS A 21 -65.00 13.58 32.38
N ALA A 22 -65.23 12.76 33.41
CA ALA A 22 -64.83 11.35 33.44
C ALA A 22 -65.48 10.54 32.30
N LEU A 23 -66.76 10.78 31.96
CA LEU A 23 -67.42 10.14 30.82
C LEU A 23 -66.82 10.59 29.48
N SER A 24 -66.42 11.85 29.36
CA SER A 24 -65.72 12.35 28.19
C SER A 24 -64.35 11.70 28.05
N GLU A 25 -63.62 11.53 29.15
CA GLU A 25 -62.32 10.84 29.18
C GLU A 25 -62.49 9.36 28.84
N VAL A 26 -63.50 8.67 29.37
CA VAL A 26 -63.76 7.26 29.02
C VAL A 26 -64.05 7.11 27.53
N ARG A 27 -64.82 8.04 26.94
CA ARG A 27 -65.12 8.01 25.49
C ARG A 27 -63.88 8.29 24.64
N ASP A 28 -63.00 9.19 25.09
CA ASP A 28 -61.71 9.44 24.44
C ASP A 28 -60.78 8.22 24.54
N HIS A 29 -60.74 7.55 25.70
CA HIS A 29 -59.99 6.31 25.88
C HIS A 29 -60.54 5.17 25.02
N ASP A 30 -61.87 5.05 24.87
CA ASP A 30 -62.51 4.02 24.02
C ASP A 30 -62.18 4.23 22.54
N SER A 31 -62.19 5.49 22.08
CA SER A 31 -61.74 5.85 20.73
C SER A 31 -60.27 5.48 20.51
N LYS A 32 -59.39 5.79 21.47
CA LYS A 32 -57.97 5.43 21.41
C LYS A 32 -57.76 3.92 21.46
N LEU A 33 -58.58 3.20 22.21
CA LEU A 33 -58.51 1.74 22.33
C LEU A 33 -58.90 1.09 20.99
N SER A 34 -59.93 1.59 20.31
CA SER A 34 -60.29 1.18 18.96
C SER A 34 -59.16 1.43 17.94
N GLU A 35 -58.49 2.59 18.00
CA GLU A 35 -57.34 2.88 17.14
C GLU A 35 -56.14 1.93 17.41
N VAL A 36 -55.92 1.57 18.68
CA VAL A 36 -54.88 0.61 19.07
C VAL A 36 -55.23 -0.80 18.61
N GLU A 37 -56.49 -1.23 18.71
CA GLU A 37 -56.94 -2.54 18.22
C GLU A 37 -56.75 -2.66 16.71
N ASP A 38 -57.09 -1.63 15.94
CA ASP A 38 -56.84 -1.57 14.49
C ASP A 38 -55.34 -1.65 14.18
N ALA A 39 -54.50 -0.93 14.93
CA ALA A 39 -53.06 -0.99 14.79
C ALA A 39 -52.48 -2.37 15.15
N VAL A 40 -53.01 -3.03 16.18
CA VAL A 40 -52.64 -4.40 16.55
C VAL A 40 -53.02 -5.38 15.43
N GLY A 41 -54.21 -5.25 14.85
CA GLY A 41 -54.61 -6.05 13.69
C GLY A 41 -53.66 -5.88 12.49
N GLN A 42 -53.16 -4.66 12.24
CA GLN A 42 -52.14 -4.42 11.22
C GLN A 42 -50.78 -5.05 11.58
N LEU A 43 -50.38 -5.01 12.86
CA LEU A 43 -49.14 -5.64 13.34
C LEU A 43 -49.20 -7.17 13.23
N GLU A 44 -50.37 -7.79 13.39
CA GLU A 44 -50.55 -9.24 13.23
C GLU A 44 -50.38 -9.74 11.79
N ASP A 45 -50.55 -8.86 10.78
CA ASP A 45 -50.35 -9.22 9.37
C ASP A 45 -48.89 -9.02 8.90
N ILE A 46 -48.08 -8.28 9.66
CA ILE A 46 -46.65 -8.08 9.36
C ILE A 46 -45.88 -9.40 9.27
N PRO A 47 -46.01 -10.37 10.21
CA PRO A 47 -45.31 -11.65 10.13
C PRO A 47 -45.55 -12.38 8.82
N ARG A 48 -46.79 -12.42 8.33
CA ARG A 48 -47.12 -13.09 7.06
C ARG A 48 -46.47 -12.41 5.86
N ARG A 49 -46.44 -11.07 5.88
CA ARG A 49 -45.75 -10.28 4.84
C ARG A 49 -44.25 -10.48 4.89
N VAL A 50 -43.67 -10.58 6.10
CA VAL A 50 -42.25 -10.89 6.29
C VAL A 50 -41.94 -12.30 5.77
N ASP A 51 -42.74 -13.31 6.12
CA ASP A 51 -42.55 -14.69 5.64
C ASP A 51 -42.61 -14.79 4.10
N SER A 52 -43.56 -14.08 3.47
CA SER A 52 -43.66 -14.01 2.02
C SER A 52 -42.43 -13.34 1.40
N LEU A 53 -41.99 -12.22 1.96
CA LEU A 53 -40.79 -11.52 1.49
C LEU A 53 -39.52 -12.35 1.70
N GLU A 54 -39.41 -13.10 2.79
CA GLU A 54 -38.30 -14.02 3.04
C GLU A 54 -38.29 -15.19 2.04
N TYR A 55 -39.47 -15.68 1.66
CA TYR A 55 -39.61 -16.68 0.59
C TYR A 55 -39.14 -16.13 -0.75
N ASP A 56 -39.68 -14.98 -1.16
CA ASP A 56 -39.35 -14.34 -2.44
C ASP A 56 -37.85 -13.98 -2.49
N LEU A 57 -37.28 -13.50 -1.38
CA LEU A 57 -35.86 -13.17 -1.28
C LEU A 57 -34.98 -14.41 -1.43
N ARG A 58 -35.39 -15.54 -0.83
CA ARG A 58 -34.65 -16.81 -0.97
C ARG A 58 -34.72 -17.35 -2.39
N GLU A 59 -35.88 -17.28 -3.03
CA GLU A 59 -36.04 -17.69 -4.44
C GLU A 59 -35.20 -16.82 -5.37
N ALA A 60 -35.27 -15.49 -5.23
CA ALA A 60 -34.47 -14.56 -6.01
C ALA A 60 -32.95 -14.77 -5.79
N LYS A 61 -32.55 -15.12 -4.55
CA LYS A 61 -31.16 -15.45 -4.25
C LYS A 61 -30.71 -16.72 -4.96
N GLU A 62 -31.50 -17.79 -4.92
CA GLU A 62 -31.19 -19.04 -5.60
C GLU A 62 -31.15 -18.89 -7.13
N GLU A 63 -32.04 -18.06 -7.70
CA GLU A 63 -32.01 -17.72 -9.12
C GLU A 63 -30.75 -16.94 -9.48
N THR A 64 -30.38 -15.94 -8.65
CA THR A 64 -29.15 -15.17 -8.84
C THR A 64 -27.91 -16.06 -8.79
N GLU A 65 -27.82 -16.99 -7.84
CA GLU A 65 -26.70 -17.93 -7.72
C GLU A 65 -26.62 -18.88 -8.93
N ARG A 66 -27.76 -19.35 -9.46
CA ARG A 66 -27.78 -20.15 -10.70
C ARG A 66 -27.29 -19.34 -11.89
N VAL A 67 -27.80 -18.13 -12.08
CA VAL A 67 -27.41 -17.26 -13.20
C VAL A 67 -25.92 -16.92 -13.11
N ASP A 68 -25.40 -16.65 -11.91
CA ASP A 68 -23.97 -16.38 -11.71
C ASP A 68 -23.10 -17.59 -12.11
N SER A 69 -23.50 -18.80 -11.72
CA SER A 69 -22.82 -20.04 -12.11
C SER A 69 -22.87 -20.26 -13.63
N ASP A 70 -24.04 -20.15 -14.24
CA ASP A 70 -24.22 -20.34 -15.69
C ASP A 70 -23.42 -19.31 -16.51
N LEU A 71 -23.36 -18.06 -16.02
CA LEU A 71 -22.52 -17.02 -16.62
C LEU A 71 -21.04 -17.33 -16.45
N GLY A 72 -20.61 -17.82 -15.29
CA GLY A 72 -19.23 -18.26 -15.04
C GLY A 72 -18.78 -19.37 -15.98
N ASP A 73 -19.64 -20.36 -16.21
CA ASP A 73 -19.38 -21.46 -17.14
C ASP A 73 -19.31 -20.97 -18.59
N ARG A 74 -20.25 -20.13 -19.02
CA ARG A 74 -20.24 -19.55 -20.37
C ARG A 74 -19.03 -18.65 -20.61
N ILE A 75 -18.64 -17.84 -19.64
CA ILE A 75 -17.43 -17.01 -19.72
C ILE A 75 -16.21 -17.91 -19.91
N SER A 76 -16.09 -18.97 -19.12
CA SER A 76 -14.98 -19.93 -19.23
C SER A 76 -14.93 -20.63 -20.60
N GLU A 77 -16.08 -20.98 -21.17
CA GLU A 77 -16.18 -21.57 -22.51
C GLU A 77 -15.78 -20.58 -23.62
N VAL A 78 -16.25 -19.32 -23.51
CA VAL A 78 -15.89 -18.26 -24.44
C VAL A 78 -14.39 -17.96 -24.37
N ASP A 79 -13.83 -17.83 -23.17
CA ASP A 79 -12.38 -17.61 -22.97
C ASP A 79 -11.56 -18.73 -23.62
N GLY A 80 -11.91 -20.00 -23.36
CA GLY A 80 -11.23 -21.13 -23.99
C GLY A 80 -11.41 -21.20 -25.53
N SER A 81 -12.47 -20.61 -26.07
CA SER A 81 -12.68 -20.51 -27.52
C SER A 81 -11.89 -19.36 -28.13
N VAL A 82 -11.82 -18.22 -27.45
CA VAL A 82 -10.98 -17.07 -27.81
C VAL A 82 -9.50 -17.45 -27.80
N ASP A 83 -9.03 -18.18 -26.79
CA ASP A 83 -7.63 -18.65 -26.72
C ASP A 83 -7.24 -19.56 -27.90
N ARG A 84 -8.16 -20.47 -28.28
CA ARG A 84 -7.97 -21.36 -29.43
C ARG A 84 -7.94 -20.57 -30.75
N LEU A 85 -8.82 -19.59 -30.92
CA LEU A 85 -8.81 -18.71 -32.09
C LEU A 85 -7.53 -17.86 -32.15
N ALA A 86 -7.14 -17.25 -31.04
CA ALA A 86 -5.91 -16.45 -30.94
C ALA A 86 -4.67 -17.27 -31.30
N THR A 87 -4.56 -18.50 -30.78
CA THR A 87 -3.48 -19.44 -31.12
C THR A 87 -3.43 -19.73 -32.62
N ARG A 88 -4.60 -19.94 -33.24
CA ARG A 88 -4.72 -20.28 -34.66
C ARG A 88 -4.43 -19.10 -35.57
N VAL A 89 -4.86 -17.88 -35.20
CA VAL A 89 -4.51 -16.63 -35.89
C VAL A 89 -3.01 -16.38 -35.81
N ALA A 90 -2.40 -16.49 -34.63
CA ALA A 90 -0.96 -16.31 -34.46
C ALA A 90 -0.14 -17.31 -35.30
N ALA A 91 -0.59 -18.57 -35.40
CA ALA A 91 0.03 -19.57 -36.27
C ALA A 91 -0.07 -19.21 -37.76
N LEU A 92 -1.23 -18.70 -38.19
CA LEU A 92 -1.45 -18.26 -39.58
C LEU A 92 -0.62 -17.02 -39.92
N GLU A 93 -0.58 -16.01 -39.04
CA GLU A 93 0.25 -14.82 -39.21
C GLU A 93 1.73 -15.19 -39.32
N ARG A 94 2.19 -16.09 -38.46
CA ARG A 94 3.56 -16.60 -38.52
C ARG A 94 3.85 -17.31 -39.84
N TYR A 95 2.93 -18.16 -40.31
CA TYR A 95 3.06 -18.85 -41.59
C TYR A 95 3.10 -17.89 -42.77
N LEU A 96 2.23 -16.87 -42.79
CA LEU A 96 2.18 -15.85 -43.83
C LEU A 96 3.48 -15.04 -43.88
N ARG A 97 3.94 -14.54 -42.73
CA ARG A 97 5.23 -13.82 -42.64
C ARG A 97 6.40 -14.69 -43.08
N GLN A 98 6.40 -15.97 -42.72
CA GLN A 98 7.43 -16.91 -43.18
C GLN A 98 7.37 -17.13 -44.70
N ALA A 99 6.18 -17.19 -45.29
CA ALA A 99 6.01 -17.28 -46.74
C ALA A 99 6.48 -16.00 -47.46
N GLU A 100 6.38 -14.83 -46.81
CA GLU A 100 6.94 -13.55 -47.26
C GLU A 100 8.45 -13.40 -47.01
N GLY A 101 9.10 -14.42 -46.42
CA GLY A 101 10.54 -14.44 -46.18
C GLY A 101 10.98 -13.80 -44.86
N ALA A 102 10.07 -13.54 -43.92
CA ALA A 102 10.40 -13.01 -42.61
C ALA A 102 11.37 -13.92 -41.85
N VAL A 103 12.36 -13.32 -41.20
CA VAL A 103 13.35 -14.05 -40.40
C VAL A 103 12.95 -13.98 -38.92
N VAL A 104 13.30 -14.99 -38.14
CA VAL A 104 13.15 -14.91 -36.68
C VAL A 104 14.23 -13.99 -36.13
N VAL A 105 13.85 -12.87 -35.53
CA VAL A 105 14.78 -11.93 -34.90
C VAL A 105 15.38 -12.57 -33.66
N ASP A 106 16.70 -12.57 -33.55
CA ASP A 106 17.37 -12.88 -32.29
C ASP A 106 17.48 -11.61 -31.44
N LEU A 107 16.55 -11.46 -30.49
CA LEU A 107 16.43 -10.26 -29.64
C LEU A 107 17.61 -10.11 -28.67
N ASP A 108 18.17 -11.22 -28.21
CA ASP A 108 19.27 -11.29 -27.26
C ASP A 108 20.64 -11.56 -27.92
N GLU A 109 20.71 -11.52 -29.26
CA GLU A 109 21.95 -11.73 -30.01
C GLU A 109 23.05 -10.73 -29.60
N ASP A 110 24.22 -11.27 -29.25
CA ASP A 110 25.38 -10.49 -28.81
C ASP A 110 26.63 -10.85 -29.61
N ARG A 111 26.57 -10.71 -30.95
CA ARG A 111 27.67 -11.08 -31.88
C ARG A 111 29.03 -10.49 -31.49
N ALA A 112 29.05 -9.27 -30.96
CA ALA A 112 30.27 -8.56 -30.55
C ALA A 112 30.59 -8.71 -29.05
N GLY A 113 29.76 -9.40 -28.28
CA GLY A 113 29.93 -9.55 -26.82
C GLY A 113 29.68 -8.25 -26.02
N GLU A 114 29.17 -7.21 -26.66
CA GLU A 114 29.00 -5.89 -26.05
C GLU A 114 27.88 -5.88 -25.00
N LEU A 115 26.75 -6.53 -25.27
CA LEU A 115 25.62 -6.56 -24.34
C LEU A 115 25.99 -7.35 -23.08
N HIS A 116 26.68 -8.47 -23.25
CA HIS A 116 27.17 -9.28 -22.15
C HIS A 116 28.29 -8.55 -21.38
N ALA A 117 29.19 -7.83 -22.05
CA ALA A 117 30.20 -7.01 -21.37
C ALA A 117 29.56 -5.90 -20.50
N LEU A 118 28.48 -5.27 -20.99
CA LEU A 118 27.69 -4.34 -20.19
C LEU A 118 27.06 -5.05 -18.99
N ALA A 119 26.43 -6.20 -19.18
CA ALA A 119 25.82 -6.99 -18.10
C ALA A 119 26.84 -7.42 -17.03
N VAL A 120 28.05 -7.83 -17.42
CA VAL A 120 29.16 -8.11 -16.50
C VAL A 120 29.54 -6.86 -15.69
N THR A 121 29.56 -5.69 -16.32
CA THR A 121 29.85 -4.42 -15.64
C THR A 121 28.72 -4.04 -14.67
N VAL A 122 27.46 -4.28 -15.03
CA VAL A 122 26.31 -4.12 -14.12
C VAL A 122 26.49 -4.99 -12.89
N ASN A 123 26.76 -6.29 -13.08
CA ASN A 123 26.96 -7.24 -11.98
C ASN A 123 28.11 -6.81 -11.06
N LYS A 124 29.25 -6.35 -11.61
CA LYS A 124 30.36 -5.80 -10.80
C LYS A 124 29.92 -4.60 -9.96
N GLY A 125 29.08 -3.71 -10.52
CA GLY A 125 28.53 -2.57 -9.77
C GLY A 125 27.56 -2.99 -8.67
N LEU A 126 26.74 -4.02 -8.90
CA LEU A 126 25.85 -4.61 -7.89
C LEU A 126 26.65 -5.33 -6.80
N ASP A 127 27.66 -6.12 -7.16
CA ASP A 127 28.54 -6.82 -6.23
C ASP A 127 29.33 -5.83 -5.37
N ALA A 128 29.73 -4.68 -5.94
CA ALA A 128 30.34 -3.60 -5.19
C ALA A 128 29.38 -3.04 -4.11
N ARG A 129 28.07 -3.07 -4.31
CA ARG A 129 27.10 -2.65 -3.28
C ARG A 129 26.95 -3.65 -2.14
N VAL A 130 27.33 -4.92 -2.36
CA VAL A 130 27.32 -5.93 -1.30
C VAL A 130 28.26 -5.49 -0.18
N GLY A 131 27.73 -5.49 1.05
CA GLY A 131 28.41 -5.03 2.25
C GLY A 131 28.37 -3.52 2.50
N LEU A 132 27.72 -2.72 1.64
CA LEU A 132 27.35 -1.36 1.99
C LEU A 132 26.09 -1.35 2.86
N LEU A 133 25.99 -0.40 3.77
CA LEU A 133 24.77 -0.19 4.54
C LEU A 133 23.63 0.24 3.60
N PRO A 134 22.45 -0.40 3.66
CA PRO A 134 21.25 0.07 2.99
C PRO A 134 20.87 1.49 3.40
N ASP A 135 20.16 2.20 2.52
CA ASP A 135 19.81 3.60 2.77
C ASP A 135 18.87 3.78 3.98
N TYR A 136 18.01 2.80 4.28
CA TYR A 136 17.19 2.81 5.49
C TYR A 136 18.05 2.69 6.77
N GLU A 137 19.10 1.86 6.77
CA GLU A 137 20.00 1.72 7.92
C GLU A 137 20.82 2.98 8.12
N ARG A 138 21.34 3.57 7.03
CA ARG A 138 22.03 4.86 7.10
C ARG A 138 21.12 5.96 7.64
N SER A 139 19.86 5.99 7.22
CA SER A 139 18.88 6.96 7.72
C SER A 139 18.61 6.77 9.21
N ARG A 140 18.47 5.51 9.66
CA ARG A 140 18.35 5.17 11.09
C ARG A 140 19.56 5.61 11.90
N LEU A 141 20.78 5.36 11.43
CA LEU A 141 22.01 5.77 12.12
C LEU A 141 22.16 7.30 12.18
N LYS A 142 21.67 8.03 11.18
CA LYS A 142 21.67 9.51 11.21
C LYS A 142 20.70 10.08 12.25
N LEU A 143 19.64 9.36 12.61
CA LEU A 143 18.66 9.83 13.60
C LEU A 143 19.27 9.93 15.00
N SER A 144 20.20 9.06 15.40
CA SER A 144 20.83 9.15 16.72
C SER A 144 21.61 10.46 16.90
N GLY A 145 22.34 10.88 15.86
CA GLY A 145 23.00 12.19 15.82
C GLY A 145 22.00 13.37 15.87
N ALA A 146 20.84 13.25 15.23
CA ALA A 146 19.78 14.25 15.32
C ALA A 146 19.16 14.33 16.73
N HIS A 147 18.90 13.19 17.37
CA HIS A 147 18.39 13.12 18.75
C HIS A 147 19.37 13.72 19.75
N LEU A 148 20.67 13.46 19.60
CA LEU A 148 21.69 14.09 20.45
C LEU A 148 21.71 15.61 20.27
N LYS A 149 21.67 16.11 19.02
CA LYS A 149 21.60 17.55 18.76
C LYS A 149 20.38 18.20 19.40
N GLN A 150 19.22 17.56 19.28
CA GLN A 150 17.99 18.02 19.91
C GLN A 150 18.12 18.06 21.44
N ALA A 151 18.61 16.99 22.06
CA ALA A 151 18.79 16.94 23.52
C ALA A 151 19.79 18.00 24.02
N LEU A 152 20.86 18.29 23.28
CA LEU A 152 21.81 19.34 23.63
C LEU A 152 21.16 20.74 23.60
N GLU A 153 20.31 20.99 22.62
CA GLU A 153 19.58 22.26 22.49
C GLU A 153 18.49 22.39 23.57
N GLU A 154 17.71 21.34 23.83
CA GLU A 154 16.75 21.28 24.96
C GLU A 154 17.46 21.56 26.30
N ARG A 155 18.63 20.97 26.53
CA ARG A 155 19.43 21.24 27.74
C ARG A 155 19.82 22.71 27.82
N ARG A 156 20.25 23.31 26.70
CA ARG A 156 20.65 24.72 26.64
C ARG A 156 19.48 25.63 27.00
N GLN A 157 18.30 25.36 26.45
CA GLN A 157 17.08 26.12 26.70
C GLN A 157 16.64 26.03 28.17
N HIS A 158 16.55 24.81 28.72
CA HIS A 158 16.16 24.63 30.11
C HIS A 158 17.19 25.19 31.09
N ARG A 159 18.50 25.06 30.83
CA ARG A 159 19.54 25.72 31.65
C ARG A 159 19.41 27.24 31.61
N ALA A 160 19.16 27.83 30.45
CA ALA A 160 18.97 29.28 30.34
C ALA A 160 17.72 29.75 31.10
N ALA A 161 16.63 28.98 31.07
CA ALA A 161 15.43 29.26 31.87
C ALA A 161 15.69 29.17 33.38
N VAL A 162 16.41 28.12 33.82
CA VAL A 162 16.83 27.96 35.22
C VAL A 162 17.71 29.12 35.68
N LEU A 163 18.74 29.49 34.92
CA LEU A 163 19.64 30.59 35.28
C LEU A 163 18.90 31.93 35.38
N ARG A 164 17.97 32.22 34.46
CA ARG A 164 17.12 33.43 34.53
C ARG A 164 16.25 33.43 35.78
N ALA A 165 15.59 32.31 36.09
CA ALA A 165 14.73 32.22 37.27
C ALA A 165 15.55 32.34 38.57
N VAL A 166 16.69 31.66 38.67
CA VAL A 166 17.60 31.75 39.82
C VAL A 166 18.12 33.17 40.02
N ALA A 167 18.49 33.88 38.94
CA ALA A 167 18.97 35.26 39.03
C ALA A 167 17.92 36.20 39.62
N VAL A 168 16.65 36.05 39.25
CA VAL A 168 15.54 36.82 39.83
C VAL A 168 15.33 36.44 41.31
N LEU A 169 15.30 35.14 41.62
CA LEU A 169 15.11 34.66 43.00
C LEU A 169 16.24 35.06 43.95
N ALA A 170 17.46 35.25 43.44
CA ALA A 170 18.62 35.65 44.23
C ALA A 170 18.70 37.16 44.49
N THR A 171 18.14 38.00 43.61
CA THR A 171 18.29 39.47 43.66
C THR A 171 17.05 40.21 44.17
N THR A 172 15.89 39.57 44.21
CA THR A 172 14.61 40.20 44.61
C THR A 172 14.17 39.80 46.02
N GLN A 173 13.54 40.72 46.75
CA GLN A 173 13.03 40.46 48.11
C GLN A 173 11.82 39.51 48.09
N ALA A 174 11.59 38.82 49.22
CA ALA A 174 10.42 37.97 49.40
C ALA A 174 9.13 38.80 49.27
N GLY A 175 8.21 38.36 48.39
CA GLY A 175 6.95 39.05 48.11
C GLY A 175 6.92 39.92 46.84
N ALA A 176 8.08 40.15 46.21
CA ALA A 176 8.17 40.90 44.95
C ALA A 176 7.39 40.19 43.81
N PRO A 177 6.67 40.94 42.94
CA PRO A 177 5.87 40.35 41.87
C PRO A 177 6.72 39.52 40.87
N GLU A 178 7.99 39.86 40.70
CA GLU A 178 8.94 39.14 39.86
C GLU A 178 9.25 37.72 40.39
N ARG A 179 9.18 37.48 41.71
CA ARG A 179 9.32 36.12 42.27
C ARG A 179 8.12 35.24 41.94
N LYS A 180 6.91 35.81 41.87
CA LYS A 180 5.68 35.04 41.55
C LYS A 180 5.74 34.39 40.18
N THR A 181 6.50 34.95 39.23
CA THR A 181 6.73 34.37 37.90
C THR A 181 7.99 33.50 37.84
N ALA A 182 9.04 33.85 38.58
CA ALA A 182 10.30 33.10 38.58
C ALA A 182 10.22 31.74 39.31
N GLU A 183 9.49 31.65 40.42
CA GLU A 183 9.33 30.39 41.17
C GLU A 183 8.71 29.24 40.36
N PRO A 184 7.54 29.41 39.69
CA PRO A 184 6.98 28.35 38.86
C PRO A 184 7.88 28.01 37.67
N ALA A 185 8.51 29.01 37.03
CA ALA A 185 9.44 28.79 35.92
C ALA A 185 10.66 27.95 36.34
N PHE A 186 11.19 28.18 37.55
CA PHE A 186 12.26 27.35 38.12
C PHE A 186 11.77 25.93 38.41
N LYS A 187 10.63 25.79 39.09
CA LYS A 187 10.04 24.48 39.43
C LYS A 187 9.75 23.63 38.20
N GLU A 188 9.39 24.26 37.08
CA GLU A 188 9.17 23.57 35.80
C GLU A 188 10.49 23.23 35.08
N SER A 189 11.40 24.20 34.95
CA SER A 189 12.58 24.07 34.09
C SER A 189 13.72 23.26 34.72
N ALA A 190 13.86 23.29 36.05
CA ALA A 190 14.91 22.57 36.76
C ALA A 190 14.82 21.03 36.59
N PRO A 191 13.67 20.36 36.82
CA PRO A 191 13.58 18.91 36.59
C PRO A 191 13.73 18.55 35.12
N LYS A 192 13.23 19.37 34.19
CA LYS A 192 13.42 19.16 32.74
C LYS A 192 14.90 19.26 32.34
N ALA A 193 15.63 20.24 32.86
CA ALA A 193 17.07 20.37 32.64
C ALA A 193 17.84 19.13 33.12
N GLN A 194 17.49 18.62 34.32
CA GLN A 194 18.12 17.44 34.90
C GLN A 194 17.78 16.16 34.10
N ALA A 195 16.53 16.00 33.67
CA ALA A 195 16.08 14.85 32.88
C ALA A 195 16.74 14.81 31.49
N VAL A 196 16.92 15.97 30.83
CA VAL A 196 17.66 16.03 29.57
C VAL A 196 19.15 15.76 29.81
N HIS A 197 19.72 16.27 30.90
CA HIS A 197 21.12 16.03 31.25
C HIS A 197 21.44 14.54 31.43
N SER A 198 20.59 13.78 32.14
CA SER A 198 20.80 12.34 32.33
C SER A 198 20.70 11.53 31.02
N ARG A 199 19.88 11.98 30.06
CA ARG A 199 19.73 11.34 28.74
C ARG A 199 20.88 11.60 27.79
N ILE A 200 21.63 12.70 27.95
CA ILE A 200 22.71 13.09 27.03
C ILE A 200 23.86 12.08 27.03
N GLY A 201 24.24 11.51 28.18
CA GLY A 201 25.33 10.53 28.26
C GLY A 201 25.09 9.32 27.33
N PRO A 202 23.98 8.58 27.52
CA PRO A 202 23.63 7.46 26.64
C PRO A 202 23.47 7.84 25.17
N LEU A 203 22.85 9.00 24.89
CA LEU A 203 22.68 9.50 23.51
C LEU A 203 24.03 9.81 22.85
N THR A 204 25.00 10.32 23.62
CA THR A 204 26.35 10.62 23.13
C THR A 204 27.06 9.34 22.70
N THR A 205 27.09 8.33 23.57
CA THR A 205 27.71 7.03 23.25
C THR A 205 27.04 6.37 22.04
N SER A 206 25.71 6.38 21.97
CA SER A 206 24.98 5.82 20.82
C SER A 206 25.31 6.58 19.53
N ALA A 207 25.33 7.91 19.56
CA ALA A 207 25.62 8.72 18.37
C ALA A 207 27.08 8.57 17.91
N GLU A 208 28.03 8.40 18.83
CA GLU A 208 29.43 8.14 18.51
C GLU A 208 29.61 6.79 17.78
N GLN A 209 29.02 5.72 18.33
CA GLN A 209 29.07 4.38 17.69
C GLN A 209 28.40 4.38 16.32
N ASP A 210 27.26 5.04 16.18
CA ASP A 210 26.56 5.13 14.89
C ASP A 210 27.33 5.98 13.89
N ARG A 211 28.01 7.06 14.35
CA ARG A 211 28.89 7.88 13.52
C ARG A 211 30.07 7.06 13.00
N GLU A 212 30.70 6.25 13.85
CA GLU A 212 31.81 5.37 13.42
C GLU A 212 31.37 4.38 12.34
N LYS A 213 30.19 3.77 12.49
CA LYS A 213 29.61 2.90 11.46
C LYS A 213 29.35 3.65 10.15
N LEU A 214 28.80 4.86 10.23
CA LEU A 214 28.55 5.70 9.05
C LEU A 214 29.86 6.11 8.35
N GLU A 215 30.91 6.45 9.09
CA GLU A 215 32.21 6.80 8.52
C GLU A 215 32.91 5.59 7.87
N ALA A 216 32.83 4.41 8.50
CA ALA A 216 33.31 3.16 7.91
C ALA A 216 32.60 2.87 6.58
N ASP A 217 31.27 2.99 6.54
CA ASP A 217 30.48 2.82 5.30
C ASP A 217 30.78 3.91 4.27
N ASN A 218 30.96 5.17 4.67
CA ASN A 218 31.34 6.27 3.76
C ASN A 218 32.70 5.98 3.10
N THR A 219 33.67 5.50 3.86
CA THR A 219 35.00 5.13 3.36
C THR A 219 34.90 3.98 2.35
N LEU A 220 34.07 2.98 2.64
CA LEU A 220 33.82 1.86 1.73
C LEU A 220 33.10 2.30 0.45
N ARG A 221 32.09 3.17 0.57
CA ARG A 221 31.38 3.78 -0.56
C ARG A 221 32.33 4.58 -1.44
N ALA A 222 33.21 5.40 -0.87
CA ALA A 222 34.19 6.19 -1.62
C ALA A 222 35.13 5.28 -2.42
N LYS A 223 35.64 4.19 -1.82
CA LYS A 223 36.49 3.20 -2.52
C LYS A 223 35.77 2.52 -3.69
N LYS A 224 34.47 2.22 -3.52
CA LYS A 224 33.67 1.49 -4.51
C LYS A 224 32.90 2.38 -5.48
N ALA A 225 32.92 3.71 -5.29
CA ALA A 225 32.09 4.67 -6.02
C ALA A 225 32.24 4.55 -7.54
N LYS A 226 33.47 4.47 -8.05
CA LYS A 226 33.73 4.34 -9.50
C LYS A 226 33.13 3.07 -10.09
N VAL A 227 33.20 1.94 -9.38
CA VAL A 227 32.67 0.65 -9.85
C VAL A 227 31.15 0.66 -9.84
N ILE A 228 30.55 1.22 -8.78
CA ILE A 228 29.10 1.36 -8.65
C ILE A 228 28.54 2.25 -9.78
N ASP A 229 29.17 3.39 -9.99
CA ASP A 229 28.78 4.35 -11.03
C ASP A 229 28.96 3.76 -12.44
N ALA A 230 30.08 3.07 -12.71
CA ALA A 230 30.28 2.34 -13.96
C ALA A 230 29.17 1.28 -14.19
N GLY A 231 28.79 0.53 -13.16
CA GLY A 231 27.69 -0.43 -13.20
C GLY A 231 26.34 0.22 -13.47
N GLN A 232 26.05 1.37 -12.86
CA GLN A 232 24.81 2.13 -13.13
C GLN A 232 24.74 2.61 -14.59
N ARG A 233 25.81 3.22 -15.09
CA ARG A 233 25.88 3.66 -16.49
C ARG A 233 25.77 2.48 -17.46
N ALA A 234 26.40 1.36 -17.14
CA ALA A 234 26.30 0.14 -17.93
C ALA A 234 24.86 -0.39 -17.96
N ASN A 235 24.13 -0.34 -16.84
CA ASN A 235 22.74 -0.77 -16.77
C ASN A 235 21.83 0.09 -17.63
N THR A 236 21.98 1.43 -17.55
CA THR A 236 21.23 2.36 -18.41
C THR A 236 21.50 2.10 -19.89
N ARG A 237 22.76 1.91 -20.28
CA ARG A 237 23.13 1.62 -21.67
C ARG A 237 22.59 0.27 -22.15
N LEU A 238 22.69 -0.78 -21.32
CA LEU A 238 22.17 -2.10 -21.63
C LEU A 238 20.67 -2.05 -21.87
N ARG A 239 19.91 -1.50 -20.92
CA ARG A 239 18.44 -1.39 -21.03
C ARG A 239 18.02 -0.55 -22.24
N LEU A 240 18.69 0.57 -22.51
CA LEU A 240 18.38 1.40 -23.68
C LEU A 240 18.58 0.64 -24.99
N ARG A 241 19.70 -0.09 -25.15
CA ARG A 241 19.98 -0.88 -26.35
C ARG A 241 18.97 -2.01 -26.54
N LEU A 242 18.68 -2.75 -25.48
CA LEU A 242 17.70 -3.84 -25.51
C LEU A 242 16.30 -3.32 -25.84
N ARG A 243 15.89 -2.21 -25.21
CA ARG A 243 14.59 -1.59 -25.48
C ARG A 243 14.47 -1.09 -26.92
N SER A 244 15.51 -0.46 -27.47
CA SER A 244 15.53 -0.03 -28.88
C SER A 244 15.35 -1.22 -29.81
N ARG A 245 16.16 -2.27 -29.62
CA ARG A 245 16.07 -3.49 -30.44
C ARG A 245 14.69 -4.14 -30.35
N LEU A 246 14.12 -4.20 -29.15
CA LEU A 246 12.78 -4.73 -28.94
C LEU A 246 11.73 -3.88 -29.67
N SER A 247 11.83 -2.55 -29.57
CA SER A 247 10.92 -1.63 -30.27
C SER A 247 10.99 -1.82 -31.79
N ASP A 248 12.20 -1.97 -32.34
CA ASP A 248 12.41 -2.20 -33.78
C ASP A 248 11.81 -3.55 -34.20
N ALA A 249 12.03 -4.61 -33.41
CA ALA A 249 11.51 -5.94 -33.71
C ALA A 249 9.98 -6.02 -33.61
N VAL A 250 9.37 -5.39 -32.59
CA VAL A 250 7.92 -5.37 -32.41
C VAL A 250 7.22 -4.54 -33.49
N SER A 251 7.88 -3.48 -33.99
CA SER A 251 7.34 -2.63 -35.07
C SER A 251 7.63 -3.21 -36.47
N GLY A 252 8.52 -4.20 -36.57
CA GLY A 252 9.00 -4.77 -37.82
C GLY A 252 8.12 -5.88 -38.40
N ALA A 253 8.46 -6.29 -39.61
CA ALA A 253 7.80 -7.41 -40.30
C ALA A 253 8.32 -8.79 -39.85
N ASP A 254 9.50 -8.83 -39.24
CA ASP A 254 10.16 -10.06 -38.80
C ASP A 254 9.39 -10.78 -37.66
N LEU A 255 9.76 -12.05 -37.44
CA LEU A 255 9.14 -12.90 -36.44
C LEU A 255 9.83 -12.75 -35.08
N LEU A 256 9.07 -12.56 -34.02
CA LEU A 256 9.59 -12.61 -32.65
C LEU A 256 9.96 -14.06 -32.28
N PRO A 257 10.96 -14.27 -31.40
CA PRO A 257 11.31 -15.58 -30.87
C PRO A 257 10.12 -16.29 -30.20
N VAL A 258 10.10 -17.63 -30.29
CA VAL A 258 9.04 -18.45 -29.66
C VAL A 258 8.99 -18.19 -28.16
N TRP A 259 10.13 -18.24 -27.46
CA TRP A 259 10.19 -17.96 -26.01
C TRP A 259 9.57 -16.61 -25.64
N PHE A 260 9.70 -15.60 -26.51
CA PHE A 260 9.18 -14.25 -26.28
C PHE A 260 7.66 -14.25 -26.37
N VAL A 261 7.14 -14.76 -27.49
CA VAL A 261 5.69 -14.83 -27.74
C VAL A 261 4.99 -15.70 -26.69
N THR A 262 5.61 -16.80 -26.25
CA THR A 262 5.02 -17.66 -25.22
C THR A 262 5.03 -17.05 -23.82
N ALA A 263 5.99 -16.18 -23.51
CA ALA A 263 6.14 -15.62 -22.17
C ALA A 263 5.42 -14.27 -21.99
N LEU A 264 5.37 -13.46 -23.06
CA LEU A 264 4.90 -12.07 -23.02
C LEU A 264 3.76 -11.80 -24.01
N GLY A 265 3.46 -12.73 -24.91
CA GLY A 265 2.57 -12.50 -26.03
C GLY A 265 3.26 -11.82 -27.23
N PRO A 266 2.58 -11.79 -28.40
CA PRO A 266 3.16 -11.28 -29.64
C PRO A 266 3.19 -9.75 -29.74
N MET A 267 2.38 -9.04 -28.94
CA MET A 267 2.29 -7.57 -28.97
C MET A 267 2.00 -6.99 -27.59
N ALA A 268 2.42 -5.74 -27.39
CA ALA A 268 2.10 -4.99 -26.19
C ALA A 268 0.57 -4.79 -26.07
N PRO A 269 -0.02 -5.01 -24.89
CA PRO A 269 -1.42 -4.70 -24.65
C PRO A 269 -1.68 -3.19 -24.76
N SER A 270 -2.87 -2.82 -25.24
CA SER A 270 -3.25 -1.42 -25.45
C SER A 270 -3.27 -0.59 -24.17
N ARG A 271 -3.55 -1.25 -23.03
CA ARG A 271 -3.37 -0.72 -21.68
C ARG A 271 -2.04 -1.26 -21.13
N ASN A 272 -1.20 -0.40 -20.58
CA ASN A 272 0.09 -0.74 -19.94
C ASN A 272 1.22 -1.17 -20.91
N ALA A 273 1.21 -0.70 -22.16
CA ALA A 273 2.26 -0.99 -23.13
C ALA A 273 3.69 -0.67 -22.63
N ASN A 274 3.85 0.38 -21.83
CA ASN A 274 5.15 0.73 -21.24
C ASN A 274 5.63 -0.32 -20.22
N ASP A 275 4.74 -0.78 -19.34
CA ASP A 275 5.07 -1.81 -18.33
C ASP A 275 5.41 -3.14 -19.00
N TRP A 276 4.69 -3.48 -20.08
CA TRP A 276 5.00 -4.65 -20.90
C TRP A 276 6.39 -4.54 -21.56
N MET A 277 6.71 -3.37 -22.13
CA MET A 277 8.03 -3.11 -22.72
C MET A 277 9.16 -3.17 -21.67
N ASP A 278 8.90 -2.72 -20.44
CA ASP A 278 9.86 -2.78 -19.33
C ASP A 278 10.09 -4.23 -18.89
N ALA A 279 9.02 -5.02 -18.71
CA ALA A 279 9.09 -6.45 -18.39
C ALA A 279 9.86 -7.23 -19.47
N ALA A 280 9.56 -6.97 -20.74
CA ALA A 280 10.23 -7.58 -21.88
C ALA A 280 11.72 -7.22 -21.94
N THR A 281 12.06 -5.96 -21.67
CA THR A 281 13.46 -5.51 -21.57
C THR A 281 14.19 -6.20 -20.41
N ASP A 282 13.51 -6.47 -19.30
CA ASP A 282 14.10 -7.11 -18.13
C ASP A 282 14.34 -8.61 -18.34
N VAL A 283 13.47 -9.29 -19.08
CA VAL A 283 13.73 -10.66 -19.56
C VAL A 283 14.94 -10.69 -20.48
N LEU A 284 15.04 -9.78 -21.45
CA LEU A 284 16.22 -9.68 -22.33
C LEU A 284 17.50 -9.41 -21.55
N ALA A 285 17.46 -8.50 -20.57
CA ALA A 285 18.60 -8.21 -19.72
C ALA A 285 19.03 -9.44 -18.91
N TYR A 286 18.08 -10.21 -18.39
CA TYR A 286 18.35 -11.48 -17.71
C TYR A 286 19.01 -12.49 -18.65
N ARG A 287 18.43 -12.71 -19.84
CA ARG A 287 18.94 -13.65 -20.84
C ARG A 287 20.37 -13.31 -21.27
N VAL A 288 20.66 -12.05 -21.59
CA VAL A 288 22.02 -11.57 -21.90
C VAL A 288 22.98 -11.76 -20.73
N THR A 289 22.53 -11.44 -19.51
CA THR A 289 23.36 -11.52 -18.30
C THR A 289 23.81 -12.95 -18.03
N TYR A 290 22.90 -13.91 -18.17
CA TYR A 290 23.15 -15.33 -17.86
C TYR A 290 23.35 -16.21 -19.08
N ARG A 291 23.44 -15.60 -20.28
CA ARG A 291 23.61 -16.25 -21.58
C ARG A 291 22.60 -17.39 -21.80
N ILE A 292 21.33 -17.08 -21.57
CA ILE A 292 20.24 -18.03 -21.78
C ILE A 292 19.99 -18.11 -23.30
N THR A 293 20.26 -19.28 -23.88
CA THR A 293 20.05 -19.55 -25.31
C THR A 293 18.87 -20.48 -25.56
N ASP A 294 18.07 -20.78 -24.52
CA ASP A 294 16.92 -21.66 -24.64
C ASP A 294 15.88 -21.03 -25.59
N PRO A 295 15.46 -21.73 -26.66
CA PRO A 295 14.55 -21.19 -27.66
C PRO A 295 13.09 -21.16 -27.22
N VAL A 296 12.73 -21.85 -26.13
CA VAL A 296 11.34 -22.01 -25.65
C VAL A 296 11.17 -21.39 -24.26
N VAL A 297 12.08 -21.66 -23.33
CA VAL A 297 11.97 -21.20 -21.95
C VAL A 297 12.66 -19.84 -21.80
N ALA A 298 11.86 -18.77 -21.66
CA ALA A 298 12.36 -17.39 -21.59
C ALA A 298 13.49 -17.18 -20.56
N LEU A 299 13.36 -17.77 -19.37
CA LEU A 299 14.33 -17.64 -18.27
C LEU A 299 15.34 -18.81 -18.17
N GLY A 300 15.22 -19.82 -19.04
CA GLY A 300 16.00 -21.05 -19.00
C GLY A 300 15.76 -21.89 -17.74
N THR A 301 16.68 -22.80 -17.44
CA THR A 301 16.60 -23.66 -16.24
C THR A 301 16.69 -22.83 -14.95
N PRO A 302 15.82 -23.11 -13.96
CA PRO A 302 15.89 -22.46 -12.66
C PRO A 302 17.29 -22.58 -12.03
N PRO A 303 17.87 -21.47 -11.53
CA PRO A 303 19.19 -21.50 -10.91
C PRO A 303 19.18 -22.17 -9.53
N ASP A 304 20.29 -22.82 -9.19
CA ASP A 304 20.53 -23.33 -7.82
C ASP A 304 20.59 -22.17 -6.82
N GLY A 305 19.58 -22.13 -5.93
CA GLY A 305 19.40 -21.09 -4.92
C GLY A 305 20.55 -20.95 -3.93
N GLN A 306 21.29 -22.02 -3.64
CA GLN A 306 22.42 -21.96 -2.72
C GLN A 306 23.66 -21.34 -3.36
N ARG A 307 23.88 -21.62 -4.65
CA ARG A 307 25.09 -21.18 -5.37
C ARG A 307 24.96 -19.80 -6.00
N ALA A 308 23.74 -19.40 -6.37
CA ALA A 308 23.51 -18.15 -7.09
C ALA A 308 22.29 -17.37 -6.55
N PRO A 309 22.30 -16.95 -5.28
CA PRO A 309 21.13 -16.34 -4.63
C PRO A 309 20.58 -15.11 -5.38
N ARG A 310 21.45 -14.27 -5.95
CA ARG A 310 21.02 -13.12 -6.77
C ARG A 310 20.30 -13.54 -8.06
N ARG A 311 20.84 -14.54 -8.78
CA ARG A 311 20.21 -15.05 -10.00
C ARG A 311 18.85 -15.66 -9.69
N THR A 312 18.75 -16.38 -8.56
CA THR A 312 17.50 -16.97 -8.08
C THR A 312 16.46 -15.92 -7.73
N ALA A 313 16.84 -14.86 -6.99
CA ALA A 313 15.93 -13.76 -6.68
C ALA A 313 15.38 -13.09 -7.95
N TRP A 314 16.25 -12.76 -8.92
CA TRP A 314 15.82 -12.13 -10.17
C TRP A 314 14.98 -13.08 -11.03
N HIS A 315 15.32 -14.37 -11.09
CA HIS A 315 14.49 -15.38 -11.77
C HIS A 315 13.09 -15.44 -11.18
N GLN A 316 12.95 -15.45 -9.84
CA GLN A 316 11.66 -15.50 -9.16
C GLN A 316 10.84 -14.22 -9.35
N GLU A 317 11.49 -13.06 -9.39
CA GLU A 317 10.84 -11.78 -9.72
C GLU A 317 10.27 -11.81 -11.14
N LEU A 318 11.08 -12.15 -12.14
CA LEU A 318 10.64 -12.27 -13.53
C LEU A 318 9.58 -13.35 -13.71
N THR A 319 9.67 -14.47 -13.00
CA THR A 319 8.62 -15.51 -13.05
C THR A 319 7.28 -14.96 -12.57
N ARG A 320 7.26 -14.14 -11.51
CA ARG A 320 6.03 -13.51 -11.02
C ARG A 320 5.52 -12.43 -11.98
N GLU A 321 6.42 -11.69 -12.60
CA GLU A 321 6.08 -10.66 -13.58
C GLU A 321 5.49 -11.26 -14.86
N LEU A 322 6.09 -12.32 -15.40
CA LEU A 322 5.61 -13.00 -16.61
C LEU A 322 4.21 -13.60 -16.45
N ARG A 323 3.82 -14.03 -15.25
CA ARG A 323 2.44 -14.48 -14.94
C ARG A 323 1.38 -13.38 -15.10
N ARG A 324 1.79 -12.11 -15.24
CA ARG A 324 0.87 -11.00 -15.52
C ARG A 324 0.57 -10.83 -17.02
N TRP A 325 1.39 -11.44 -17.87
CA TRP A 325 1.39 -11.23 -19.31
C TRP A 325 1.10 -12.50 -20.12
N GLY A 326 1.47 -13.66 -19.59
CA GLY A 326 1.11 -14.97 -20.14
C GLY A 326 -0.06 -15.62 -19.42
#